data_AF-A0A2N2L6S6-F1
#
_entry.id   AF-A0A2N2L6S6-F1
#
_cell.length_a   1.000
_cell.length_b   1.000
_cell.length_c   1.000
_cell.angle_alpha   90.00
_cell.angle_beta   90.00
_cell.angle_gamma   90.00
#
_symmetry.space_group_name_H-M   'P 1'
#
loop_
_entity.id
_entity.type
_entity.pdbx_description
1 polymer ?
#
loop_
_entity_poly.entity_id
_entity_poly.type
_entity_poly.pdbx_seq_one_letter_code
_entity_poly.pdbx_strand_id
1 'polypeptide(L)' 'MPTAIIKEEAHKIIDQMPAGATWDDLIHEIYVREVIELGLADSKAGRTKDVQEIRAKYGLPE' A
#
# COMPACT_ATOMS: atom_id res chain seq x y z
N MET A 1 -0.09 -10.81 10.72
CA MET A 1 -0.90 -10.40 11.88
C MET A 1 -2.02 -9.52 11.34
N PRO A 2 -3.31 -9.79 11.62
CA PRO A 2 -4.37 -8.89 11.21
C PRO A 2 -4.16 -7.53 11.90
N THR A 3 -3.91 -6.50 11.12
CA THR A 3 -3.79 -5.13 11.63
C THR A 3 -5.19 -4.67 12.04
N ALA A 4 -5.35 -4.27 13.30
CA ALA A 4 -6.62 -3.75 13.78
C ALA A 4 -6.98 -2.47 13.04
N ILE A 5 -8.21 -2.38 12.54
CA ILE A 5 -8.72 -1.15 11.92
C ILE A 5 -8.78 -0.07 12.99
N ILE A 6 -8.10 1.06 12.75
CA ILE A 6 -8.33 2.30 13.49
C ILE A 6 -9.58 2.93 12.89
N LYS A 7 -10.69 2.93 13.63
CA LYS A 7 -12.00 3.40 13.13
C LYS A 7 -11.94 4.79 12.50
N GLU A 8 -11.21 5.71 13.13
CA GLU A 8 -11.03 7.07 12.59
C GLU A 8 -10.38 7.09 11.20
N GLU A 9 -9.50 6.14 10.92
CA GLU A 9 -8.85 6.07 9.63
C GLU A 9 -9.78 5.52 8.55
N ALA A 10 -10.68 4.60 8.91
CA ALA A 10 -11.75 4.17 8.03
C ALA A 10 -12.75 5.30 7.74
N HIS A 11 -13.08 6.12 8.75
CA HIS A 11 -13.93 7.30 8.56
C HIS A 11 -13.30 8.30 7.59
N LYS A 12 -12.01 8.62 7.73
CA LYS A 12 -11.31 9.51 6.79
C LYS A 12 -11.35 9.01 5.34
N ILE A 13 -11.22 7.70 5.13
CA ILE A 13 -11.32 7.13 3.78
C ILE A 13 -12.71 7.43 3.22
N ILE A 14 -13.77 7.09 3.96
CA ILE A 14 -15.17 7.30 3.52
C ILE A 14 -15.46 8.79 3.29
N ASP A 15 -15.00 9.69 4.18
CA ASP A 15 -15.26 11.13 4.10
C ASP A 15 -14.60 11.79 2.86
N GLN A 16 -13.54 11.18 2.32
CA GLN A 16 -12.85 11.65 1.12
C GLN A 16 -13.44 11.08 -0.17
N MET A 17 -14.32 10.07 -0.09
CA MET A 17 -14.91 9.45 -1.26
C MET A 17 -15.98 10.34 -1.91
N PRO A 18 -16.12 10.32 -3.25
CA PRO A 18 -17.24 10.93 -3.93
C PRO A 18 -18.59 10.36 -3.44
N ALA A 19 -19.64 11.17 -3.43
CA ALA A 19 -20.98 10.74 -2.99
C ALA A 19 -21.58 9.57 -3.80
N GLY A 20 -21.08 9.33 -5.02
CA GLY A 20 -21.48 8.22 -5.87
C GLY A 20 -20.51 7.03 -5.85
N ALA A 21 -19.54 7.01 -4.94
CA ALA A 21 -18.59 5.91 -4.86
C ALA A 21 -19.28 4.60 -4.49
N THR A 22 -18.79 3.52 -5.08
CA THR A 22 -19.32 2.18 -4.93
C THR A 22 -18.59 1.40 -3.84
N TRP A 23 -19.12 0.21 -3.51
CA TRP A 23 -18.42 -0.73 -2.63
C TRP A 23 -17.09 -1.19 -3.21
N ASP A 24 -16.99 -1.35 -4.54
CA ASP A 24 -15.76 -1.75 -5.21
C ASP A 24 -14.67 -0.67 -5.06
N ASP A 25 -15.07 0.60 -5.15
CA ASP A 25 -14.15 1.73 -4.92
C ASP A 25 -13.61 1.72 -3.48
N LEU A 26 -14.49 1.48 -2.49
CA LEU A 26 -14.07 1.41 -1.09
C LEU A 26 -13.11 0.25 -0.84
N ILE A 27 -13.39 -0.93 -1.40
CA ILE A 27 -12.52 -2.11 -1.28
C ILE A 27 -11.16 -1.82 -1.92
N HIS A 28 -11.14 -1.16 -3.08
CA HIS A 28 -9.92 -0.76 -3.75
C HIS A 28 -9.06 0.15 -2.87
N GLU A 29 -9.64 1.21 -2.29
CA GLU A 29 -8.93 2.13 -1.40
C GLU A 29 -8.34 1.43 -0.17
N ILE A 30 -9.10 0.53 0.46
CA ILE A 30 -8.62 -0.27 1.59
C ILE A 30 -7.41 -1.13 1.18
N TYR A 31 -7.48 -1.78 0.02
CA TYR A 31 -6.40 -2.63 -0.48
C TYR A 31 -5.14 -1.81 -0.80
N VAL A 32 -5.28 -0.67 -1.48
CA VAL A 32 -4.15 0.23 -1.79
C VAL A 32 -3.46 0.65 -0.50
N ARG A 33 -4.23 1.04 0.51
CA ARG A 33 -3.69 1.42 1.81
C ARG A 33 -2.95 0.28 2.50
N GLU A 34 -3.51 -0.92 2.51
CA GLU A 34 -2.85 -2.10 3.07
C GLU A 34 -1.50 -2.36 2.40
N VAL A 35 -1.44 -2.32 1.06
CA VAL A 35 -0.20 -2.53 0.31
C VAL A 35 0.84 -1.45 0.61
N ILE A 36 0.42 -0.20 0.77
CA ILE A 36 1.32 0.90 1.18
C ILE A 36 1.91 0.65 2.57
N GLU A 37 1.08 0.33 3.56
CA GLU A 37 1.55 0.09 4.93
C GLU A 37 2.50 -1.12 5.01
N LEU A 38 2.19 -2.18 4.26
CA LEU A 38 3.08 -3.34 4.12
C LEU A 38 4.41 -2.95 3.48
N GLY A 39 4.39 -2.19 2.38
CA GLY A 39 5.60 -1.71 1.71
C GLY A 39 6.44 -0.77 2.60
N LEU A 40 5.80 0.10 3.36
CA LEU A 40 6.48 0.96 4.34
C LEU A 40 7.09 0.13 5.48
N ALA A 41 6.39 -0.90 5.96
CA ALA A 41 6.92 -1.80 6.98
C ALA A 41 8.11 -2.62 6.46
N ASP A 42 8.05 -3.09 5.21
CA ASP A 42 9.15 -3.77 4.54
C ASP A 42 10.37 -2.85 4.38
N SER A 43 10.15 -1.61 3.94
CA SER A 43 11.20 -0.60 3.83
C SER A 43 11.86 -0.31 5.18
N LYS A 44 11.08 -0.06 6.23
CA LYS A 44 11.60 0.20 7.59
C LYS A 44 12.37 -0.99 8.15
N ALA A 45 11.97 -2.22 7.81
CA ALA A 45 12.63 -3.44 8.23
C ALA A 45 13.83 -3.83 7.35
N GLY A 46 14.17 -3.04 6.32
CA GLY A 46 15.26 -3.35 5.40
C GLY A 46 14.98 -4.55 4.49
N ARG A 47 13.71 -4.96 4.32
CA ARG A 47 13.28 -6.01 3.37
C ARG A 47 13.21 -5.44 1.94
N THR A 48 14.27 -4.76 1.52
CA THR A 48 14.41 -4.14 0.21
C THR A 48 15.53 -4.82 -0.58
N LYS A 49 15.65 -4.51 -1.86
CA LYS A 49 16.76 -4.95 -2.71
C LYS A 49 17.46 -3.73 -3.28
N ASP A 50 18.77 -3.85 -3.46
CA ASP A 50 19.55 -2.81 -4.10
C ASP A 50 19.18 -2.66 -5.59
N VAL A 51 19.18 -1.43 -6.09
CA VAL A 51 18.80 -1.14 -7.47
C VAL A 51 19.76 -1.77 -8.48
N GLN A 52 21.05 -1.86 -8.15
CA GLN A 52 22.09 -2.48 -8.98
C GLN A 52 21.84 -3.99 -9.05
N GLU A 53 21.52 -4.64 -7.92
CA GLU A 53 21.17 -6.07 -7.87
C GLU A 53 19.97 -6.39 -8.77
N ILE A 54 18.91 -5.58 -8.70
CA ILE A 54 17.70 -5.77 -9.50
C ILE A 54 17.96 -5.55 -10.99
N ARG A 55 18.71 -4.50 -11.36
CA ARG A 55 19.04 -4.23 -12.76
C ARG A 55 19.88 -5.35 -13.37
N ALA A 56 20.90 -5.82 -12.65
CA ALA A 56 21.72 -6.95 -13.06
C ALA A 56 20.87 -8.22 -13.27
N LYS A 57 19.92 -8.50 -12.36
CA LYS A 57 19.02 -9.66 -12.46
C LYS A 57 18.18 -9.65 -13.75
N TYR A 58 17.75 -8.48 -14.21
CA TYR A 58 16.88 -8.34 -15.38
C TYR A 58 17.61 -7.86 -16.66
N GLY A 59 18.94 -7.76 -16.64
CA GLY A 59 19.73 -7.32 -17.79
C GLY A 59 19.52 -5.84 -18.17
N LEU A 60 19.14 -5.01 -17.20
CA LEU A 60 18.90 -3.58 -17.40
C LEU A 60 20.20 -2.79 -17.21
N PRO A 61 20.41 -1.68 -17.96
CA PRO A 61 21.58 -0.82 -17.78
C PRO A 61 21.58 -0.14 -16.40
N GLU A 62 22.78 0.18 -15.90
CA GLU A 62 23.01 0.96 -14.69
C GLU A 62 22.53 2.41 -14.80
#